data_AF-A0AAE0MJQ5-F1
#
_entry.id   AF-A0AAE0MJQ5-F1
#
_cell.length_a   1.000
_cell.length_b   1.000
_cell.length_c   1.000
_cell.angle_alpha   90.00
_cell.angle_beta   90.00
_cell.angle_gamma   90.00
#
_symmetry.space_group_name_H-M   'P 1'
#
loop_
_entity.id
_entity.type
_entity.pdbx_description
1 polymer ?
#
loop_
_entity_poly.entity_id
_entity_poly.type
_entity_poly.pdbx_seq_one_letter_code
_entity_poly.pdbx_strand_id
1 'polypeptide(L)'
;MALKTTALENRPWGALVHLALFHDVTNSAFLHSQLLAKNPDYEYAFIDASSIFSEHQLLSAAYRAINAAATSALQTPNVHSEVILSLSPNNNIADAYRRWGISPRTKSLIVLKIIFHDSPSVPGPQPSAAEVWSTISQLVSGTPVDPFSDAAVRKETNWAAVRKYYKLNGVAALQNIADDAARQCQMERLALMGMALRGL
;
A
#
# COMPACT_ATOMS: atom_id res chain seq x y z
N MET A 1 -15.49 -11.41 -0.83
CA MET A 1 -14.18 -12.05 -0.76
C MET A 1 -13.21 -11.09 -0.11
N ALA A 2 -12.51 -11.54 0.93
CA ALA A 2 -11.55 -10.73 1.69
C ALA A 2 -10.32 -10.31 0.84
N LEU A 3 -9.92 -11.14 -0.12
CA LEU A 3 -8.93 -10.77 -1.13
C LEU A 3 -9.63 -10.09 -2.31
N LYS A 4 -9.21 -8.87 -2.62
CA LYS A 4 -9.58 -8.17 -3.85
C LYS A 4 -8.44 -8.26 -4.86
N THR A 5 -8.76 -8.70 -6.07
CA THR A 5 -7.82 -8.73 -7.20
C THR A 5 -8.21 -7.65 -8.19
N THR A 6 -7.29 -6.74 -8.47
CA THR A 6 -7.50 -5.62 -9.38
C THR A 6 -6.47 -5.68 -10.51
N ALA A 7 -6.95 -5.59 -11.76
CA ALA A 7 -6.10 -5.37 -12.92
C ALA A 7 -5.95 -3.86 -13.14
N LEU A 8 -4.71 -3.38 -13.26
CA LEU A 8 -4.43 -2.01 -13.68
C LEU A 8 -4.51 -1.91 -15.21
N GLU A 9 -5.16 -0.87 -15.71
CA GLU A 9 -5.20 -0.59 -17.15
C GLU A 9 -3.78 -0.24 -17.66
N ASN A 10 -3.44 -0.65 -18.89
CA ASN A 10 -2.14 -0.41 -19.53
C ASN A 10 -0.93 -0.83 -18.69
N ARG A 11 -1.04 -1.96 -18.00
CA ARG A 11 0.02 -2.54 -17.18
C ARG A 11 1.07 -3.28 -18.02
N PRO A 12 2.38 -3.08 -17.78
CA PRO A 12 3.40 -3.98 -18.30
C PRO A 12 3.21 -5.39 -17.71
N TRP A 13 3.46 -6.41 -18.54
CA TRP A 13 3.55 -7.83 -18.15
C TRP A 13 2.33 -8.43 -17.44
N GLY A 14 1.12 -7.92 -17.70
CA GLY A 14 -0.10 -8.50 -17.14
C GLY A 14 -0.20 -8.41 -15.60
N ALA A 15 0.50 -7.46 -14.97
CA ALA A 15 0.61 -7.31 -13.51
C ALA A 15 -0.72 -7.22 -12.74
N LEU A 16 -1.12 -8.24 -11.98
CA LEU A 16 -2.27 -8.19 -11.07
C LEU A 16 -1.88 -7.68 -9.69
N VAL A 17 -2.74 -6.85 -9.10
CA VAL A 17 -2.59 -6.36 -7.72
C VAL A 17 -3.63 -7.04 -6.84
N HIS A 18 -3.16 -7.72 -5.80
CA HIS A 18 -4.00 -8.36 -4.80
C HIS A 18 -3.94 -7.56 -3.50
N LEU A 19 -5.11 -7.22 -2.95
CA LEU A 19 -5.29 -6.40 -1.77
C LEU A 19 -6.10 -7.16 -0.72
N ALA A 20 -5.61 -7.17 0.52
CA ALA A 20 -6.35 -7.64 1.68
C ALA A 20 -6.16 -6.68 2.85
N LEU A 21 -7.20 -6.49 3.65
CA LEU A 21 -7.18 -5.68 4.87
C LEU A 21 -7.41 -6.61 6.07
N PHE A 22 -6.59 -6.45 7.10
CA PHE A 22 -6.68 -7.17 8.37
C PHE A 22 -6.79 -6.17 9.53
N HIS A 23 -7.67 -6.48 10.47
CA HIS A 23 -7.75 -5.81 11.76
C HIS A 23 -7.26 -6.73 12.89
N ASP A 24 -7.01 -6.13 14.06
CA ASP A 24 -6.55 -6.83 15.26
C ASP A 24 -5.33 -7.74 15.00
N VAL A 25 -4.39 -7.27 14.19
CA VAL A 25 -3.16 -8.00 13.87
C VAL A 25 -2.29 -8.12 15.12
N THR A 26 -1.93 -9.35 15.47
CA THR A 26 -1.17 -9.69 16.68
C THR A 26 0.30 -10.03 16.39
N ASN A 27 0.61 -10.47 15.17
CA ASN A 27 1.95 -10.91 14.78
C ASN A 27 2.75 -9.84 14.00
N SER A 28 2.39 -8.55 14.09
CA SER A 28 3.05 -7.48 13.33
C SER A 28 4.54 -7.32 13.66
N ALA A 29 4.95 -7.58 14.91
CA ALA A 29 6.37 -7.63 15.29
C ALA A 29 7.15 -8.73 14.55
N PHE A 30 6.54 -9.89 14.39
CA PHE A 30 7.12 -11.00 13.63
C PHE A 30 7.21 -10.66 12.14
N LEU A 31 6.12 -10.18 11.52
CA LEU A 31 6.11 -9.74 10.12
C LEU A 31 7.19 -8.67 9.86
N HIS A 32 7.31 -7.69 10.74
CA HIS A 32 8.33 -6.65 10.65
C HIS A 32 9.75 -7.24 10.72
N SER A 33 9.99 -8.23 11.59
CA SER A 33 11.30 -8.90 11.65
C SER A 33 11.65 -9.67 10.37
N GLN A 34 10.66 -10.30 9.73
CA GLN A 34 10.86 -11.02 8.46
C GLN A 34 11.23 -10.07 7.31
N LEU A 35 10.59 -8.89 7.28
CA LEU A 35 10.94 -7.84 6.32
C LEU A 35 12.38 -7.34 6.52
N LEU A 36 12.81 -7.12 7.76
CA LEU A 36 14.18 -6.70 8.06
C LEU A 36 15.21 -7.77 7.70
N ALA A 37 14.85 -9.05 7.90
CA ALA A 37 15.67 -10.19 7.48
C ALA A 37 15.68 -10.42 5.96
N LYS A 38 14.90 -9.65 5.18
CA LYS A 38 14.71 -9.82 3.73
C LYS A 38 14.31 -11.24 3.35
N ASN A 39 13.43 -11.85 4.13
CA ASN A 39 12.93 -13.19 3.85
C ASN A 39 12.08 -13.17 2.56
N PRO A 40 12.44 -13.92 1.50
CA PRO A 40 11.69 -13.95 0.25
C PRO A 40 10.26 -14.47 0.40
N ASP A 41 9.99 -15.32 1.40
CA ASP A 41 8.64 -15.82 1.69
C ASP A 41 7.69 -14.71 2.17
N TYR A 42 8.25 -13.58 2.62
CA TYR A 42 7.53 -12.40 3.10
C TYR A 42 7.67 -11.23 2.13
N GLU A 43 7.95 -11.49 0.85
CA GLU A 43 7.97 -10.46 -0.18
C GLU A 43 6.55 -9.97 -0.52
N TYR A 44 6.03 -9.11 0.35
CA TYR A 44 4.74 -8.44 0.26
C TYR A 44 4.90 -6.98 0.65
N ALA A 45 4.02 -6.12 0.15
CA ALA A 45 3.92 -4.75 0.65
C ALA A 45 2.99 -4.78 1.87
N PHE A 46 3.58 -4.92 3.06
CA PHE A 46 2.87 -4.76 4.32
C PHE A 46 2.78 -3.27 4.69
N ILE A 47 1.57 -2.75 4.66
CA ILE A 47 1.27 -1.33 4.77
C ILE A 47 0.45 -1.08 6.03
N ASP A 48 0.80 -0.06 6.80
CA ASP A 48 0.00 0.36 7.96
C ASP A 48 -1.28 1.05 7.48
N ALA A 49 -2.44 0.41 7.72
CA ALA A 49 -3.73 0.88 7.23
C ALA A 49 -4.09 2.29 7.75
N SER A 50 -3.54 2.69 8.90
CA SER A 50 -3.78 4.02 9.46
C SER A 50 -3.24 5.17 8.61
N SER A 51 -2.32 4.87 7.69
CA SER A 51 -1.72 5.85 6.77
C SER A 51 -2.41 5.93 5.39
N ILE A 52 -3.42 5.09 5.16
CA ILE A 52 -4.09 4.90 3.86
C ILE A 52 -5.54 5.37 3.97
N PHE A 53 -6.04 6.06 2.94
CA PHE A 53 -7.40 6.62 2.91
C PHE A 53 -8.28 6.07 1.79
N SER A 54 -7.71 5.46 0.75
CA SER A 54 -8.47 4.85 -0.35
C SER A 54 -7.69 3.78 -1.10
N GLU A 55 -8.41 2.91 -1.79
CA GLU A 55 -7.87 1.96 -2.75
C GLU A 55 -7.15 2.68 -3.89
N HIS A 56 -7.69 3.80 -4.36
CA HIS A 56 -7.09 4.58 -5.45
C HIS A 56 -5.67 5.04 -5.11
N GLN A 57 -5.39 5.38 -3.84
CA GLN A 57 -4.05 5.71 -3.35
C GLN A 57 -3.10 4.51 -3.50
N LEU A 58 -3.54 3.32 -3.08
CA LEU A 58 -2.75 2.09 -3.17
C LEU A 58 -2.48 1.70 -4.62
N LEU A 59 -3.51 1.74 -5.48
CA LEU A 59 -3.39 1.41 -6.89
C LEU A 59 -2.49 2.40 -7.63
N SER A 60 -2.55 3.69 -7.28
CA SER A 60 -1.65 4.71 -7.82
C SER A 60 -0.19 4.43 -7.44
N ALA A 61 0.08 4.05 -6.19
CA ALA A 61 1.41 3.65 -5.75
C ALA A 61 1.89 2.35 -6.43
N ALA A 62 1.01 1.36 -6.56
CA ALA A 62 1.29 0.10 -7.26
C ALA A 62 1.60 0.33 -8.74
N TYR A 63 0.83 1.17 -9.43
CA TYR A 63 1.04 1.52 -10.83
C TYR A 63 2.43 2.13 -11.06
N ARG A 64 2.85 3.06 -10.20
CA ARG A 64 4.20 3.65 -10.25
C ARG A 64 5.28 2.62 -10.01
N ALA A 65 5.12 1.76 -9.01
CA ALA A 65 6.07 0.69 -8.70
C ALA A 65 6.22 -0.31 -9.85
N ILE A 66 5.10 -0.72 -10.45
CA ILE A 66 5.05 -1.63 -11.61
C ILE A 66 5.77 -1.01 -12.82
N ASN A 67 5.53 0.27 -13.10
CA ASN A 67 6.23 0.96 -14.19
C ASN A 67 7.73 1.11 -13.91
N ALA A 68 8.12 1.41 -12.67
CA ALA A 68 9.53 1.46 -12.28
C ALA A 68 10.20 0.07 -12.41
N ALA A 69 9.50 -1.02 -12.10
CA ALA A 69 9.98 -2.37 -12.35
C ALA A 69 10.15 -2.65 -13.85
N ALA A 70 9.19 -2.21 -14.66
CA ALA A 70 9.21 -2.41 -16.11
C ALA A 70 10.34 -1.64 -16.82
N THR A 71 10.73 -0.49 -16.30
CA THR A 71 11.81 0.35 -16.85
C THR A 71 13.16 0.13 -16.16
N SER A 72 13.26 -0.85 -15.25
CA SER A 72 14.46 -1.10 -14.43
C SER A 72 14.93 0.14 -13.64
N ALA A 73 13.98 0.97 -13.21
CA ALA A 73 14.19 2.22 -12.47
C ALA A 73 13.78 2.10 -10.99
N LEU A 74 13.72 0.89 -10.44
CA LEU A 74 13.43 0.66 -9.02
C LEU A 74 14.50 1.32 -8.14
N GLN A 75 14.05 2.08 -7.14
CA GLN A 75 14.93 2.66 -6.11
C GLN A 75 15.06 1.72 -4.91
N THR A 76 14.11 0.81 -4.74
CA THR A 76 14.08 -0.19 -3.67
C THR A 76 14.37 -1.59 -4.20
N PRO A 77 14.67 -2.57 -3.31
CA PRO A 77 15.09 -3.91 -3.75
C PRO A 77 14.06 -4.70 -4.55
N ASN A 78 12.76 -4.45 -4.37
CA ASN A 78 11.69 -5.15 -5.09
C ASN A 78 10.48 -4.24 -5.34
N VAL A 79 9.57 -4.69 -6.21
CA VAL A 79 8.37 -3.92 -6.57
C VAL A 79 7.48 -3.62 -5.36
N HIS A 80 7.40 -4.53 -4.39
CA HIS A 80 6.55 -4.39 -3.21
C HIS A 80 7.06 -3.27 -2.28
N SER A 81 8.37 -3.22 -2.03
CA SER A 81 8.99 -2.12 -1.30
C SER A 81 8.89 -0.79 -2.07
N GLU A 82 8.85 -0.84 -3.40
CA GLU A 82 8.69 0.33 -4.24
C GLU A 82 7.28 0.91 -4.13
N VAL A 83 6.26 0.08 -3.86
CA VAL A 83 4.91 0.55 -3.52
C VAL A 83 4.95 1.43 -2.27
N ILE A 84 5.61 0.97 -1.21
CA ILE A 84 5.71 1.73 0.05
C ILE A 84 6.43 3.06 -0.18
N LEU A 85 7.52 3.05 -0.96
CA LEU A 85 8.20 4.26 -1.36
C LEU A 85 7.26 5.18 -2.18
N SER A 86 6.48 4.62 -3.11
CA SER A 86 5.55 5.34 -3.99
C SER A 86 4.35 5.97 -3.31
N LEU A 87 4.03 5.54 -2.08
CA LEU A 87 3.07 6.21 -1.19
C LEU A 87 3.62 7.50 -0.60
N SER A 88 4.95 7.60 -0.44
CA SER A 88 5.59 8.80 0.08
C SER A 88 5.59 9.93 -0.96
N PRO A 89 5.36 11.20 -0.55
CA PRO A 89 5.58 12.36 -1.42
C PRO A 89 7.07 12.75 -1.51
N ASN A 90 7.96 12.04 -0.80
CA ASN A 90 9.41 12.28 -0.80
C ASN A 90 10.19 11.04 -1.27
N ASN A 91 11.47 11.21 -1.57
CA ASN A 91 12.36 10.14 -2.02
C ASN A 91 13.13 9.47 -0.86
N ASN A 92 12.75 9.71 0.40
CA ASN A 92 13.44 9.13 1.54
C ASN A 92 12.85 7.74 1.86
N ILE A 93 13.56 6.70 1.44
CA ILE A 93 13.17 5.29 1.61
C ILE A 93 12.92 4.94 3.08
N ALA A 94 13.83 5.33 3.97
CA ALA A 94 13.70 5.01 5.39
C ALA A 94 12.50 5.71 6.04
N ASP A 95 12.23 6.97 5.68
CA ASP A 95 11.03 7.69 6.14
C ASP A 95 9.75 7.08 5.55
N ALA A 96 9.79 6.60 4.31
CA ALA A 96 8.66 5.91 3.69
C ALA A 96 8.30 4.62 4.42
N TYR A 97 9.28 3.76 4.69
CA TYR A 97 9.07 2.52 5.44
C TYR A 97 8.55 2.78 6.86
N ARG A 98 9.04 3.83 7.52
CA ARG A 98 8.60 4.18 8.88
C ARG A 98 7.17 4.71 8.95
N ARG A 99 6.67 5.37 7.89
CA ARG A 99 5.36 6.05 7.89
C ARG A 99 4.24 5.23 7.27
N TRP A 100 4.52 4.54 6.17
CA TRP A 100 3.53 3.74 5.44
C TRP A 100 3.77 2.24 5.59
N GLY A 101 5.00 1.81 5.89
CA GLY A 101 5.26 0.42 6.25
C GLY A 101 4.79 0.08 7.66
N ILE A 102 4.74 -1.21 7.97
CA ILE A 102 4.35 -1.67 9.31
C ILE A 102 5.41 -1.39 10.36
N SER A 103 4.95 -1.36 11.61
CA SER A 103 5.79 -1.38 12.81
C SER A 103 5.43 -2.59 13.69
N PRO A 104 6.24 -2.92 14.70
CA PRO A 104 5.89 -3.95 15.68
C PRO A 104 4.61 -3.70 16.49
N ARG A 105 4.01 -2.51 16.36
CA ARG A 105 2.76 -2.11 17.05
C ARG A 105 1.59 -1.93 16.08
N THR A 106 1.76 -2.21 14.79
CA THR A 106 0.69 -2.06 13.81
C THR A 106 -0.42 -3.07 14.12
N LYS A 107 -1.66 -2.57 14.21
CA LYS A 107 -2.87 -3.37 14.49
C LYS A 107 -3.76 -3.56 13.27
N SER A 108 -3.72 -2.60 12.35
CA SER A 108 -4.50 -2.60 11.11
C SER A 108 -3.52 -2.65 9.94
N LEU A 109 -3.57 -3.75 9.19
CA LEU A 109 -2.58 -4.08 8.16
C LEU A 109 -3.26 -4.22 6.80
N ILE A 110 -2.71 -3.55 5.80
CA ILE A 110 -3.03 -3.80 4.40
C ILE A 110 -1.90 -4.65 3.81
N VAL A 111 -2.26 -5.77 3.22
CA VAL A 111 -1.35 -6.64 2.47
C VAL A 111 -1.57 -6.38 0.99
N LEU A 112 -0.50 -6.01 0.29
CA LEU A 112 -0.51 -5.83 -1.15
C LEU A 112 0.52 -6.75 -1.80
N LYS A 113 0.06 -7.60 -2.73
CA LYS A 113 0.90 -8.49 -3.54
C LYS A 113 0.74 -8.14 -5.02
N ILE A 114 1.86 -7.99 -5.73
CA ILE A 114 1.90 -7.81 -7.18
C ILE A 114 2.38 -9.11 -7.80
N ILE A 115 1.64 -9.60 -8.79
CA ILE A 115 1.98 -10.79 -9.56
C ILE A 115 2.08 -10.42 -11.03
N PHE A 116 3.21 -10.73 -11.66
CA PHE A 116 3.41 -10.51 -13.08
C PHE A 116 3.16 -11.81 -13.85
N HIS A 117 2.13 -11.83 -14.69
CA HIS A 117 1.77 -13.03 -15.46
C HIS A 117 2.65 -13.23 -16.71
N ASP A 118 3.07 -12.14 -17.34
CA ASP A 118 3.78 -12.18 -18.62
C ASP A 118 5.21 -11.62 -18.51
N SER A 119 5.79 -11.62 -17.29
CA SER A 119 7.13 -11.06 -17.10
C SER A 119 8.21 -12.07 -17.52
N PRO A 120 9.21 -11.65 -18.32
CA PRO A 120 10.34 -12.52 -18.67
C PRO A 120 11.21 -12.88 -17.46
N SER A 121 11.07 -12.16 -16.34
CA SER A 121 11.87 -12.34 -15.12
C SER A 121 11.31 -13.39 -14.15
N VAL A 122 10.05 -13.80 -14.31
CA VAL A 122 9.41 -14.83 -13.46
C VAL A 122 8.82 -15.93 -14.35
N PRO A 123 9.66 -16.85 -14.86
CA PRO A 123 9.17 -17.95 -15.67
C PRO A 123 8.42 -18.97 -14.81
N GLY A 124 7.19 -19.33 -15.21
CA GLY A 124 6.42 -20.40 -14.60
C GLY A 124 4.94 -20.05 -14.35
N PRO A 125 4.13 -21.05 -13.96
CA PRO A 125 2.73 -20.83 -13.59
C PRO A 125 2.68 -19.90 -12.37
N GLN A 126 2.02 -18.76 -12.55
CA GLN A 126 1.79 -17.81 -11.47
C GLN A 126 0.70 -18.32 -10.53
N PRO A 127 0.81 -18.06 -9.22
CA PRO A 127 -0.18 -18.54 -8.26
C PRO A 127 -1.53 -17.88 -8.53
N SER A 128 -2.57 -18.68 -8.43
CA SER A 128 -3.97 -18.24 -8.50
C SER A 128 -4.31 -17.35 -7.30
N ALA A 129 -5.36 -16.53 -7.44
CA ALA A 129 -5.84 -15.69 -6.35
C ALA A 129 -6.21 -16.51 -5.07
N ALA A 130 -6.65 -17.76 -5.24
CA ALA A 130 -6.96 -18.65 -4.11
C ALA A 130 -5.70 -19.08 -3.35
N GLU A 131 -4.61 -19.41 -4.06
CA GLU A 131 -3.33 -19.76 -3.45
C GLU A 131 -2.72 -18.55 -2.75
N VAL A 132 -2.77 -17.37 -3.39
CA VAL A 132 -2.32 -16.11 -2.80
C VAL A 132 -3.07 -15.83 -1.49
N TRP A 133 -4.39 -16.01 -1.48
CA TRP A 133 -5.20 -15.84 -0.28
C TRP A 133 -4.81 -16.84 0.82
N SER A 134 -4.65 -18.12 0.47
CA SER A 134 -4.25 -19.17 1.40
C SER A 134 -2.94 -18.80 2.11
N THR A 135 -1.91 -18.40 1.34
CA THR A 135 -0.63 -17.97 1.89
C THR A 135 -0.79 -16.74 2.80
N ILE A 136 -1.48 -15.69 2.35
CA ILE A 136 -1.68 -14.47 3.16
C ILE A 136 -2.38 -14.79 4.49
N SER A 137 -3.39 -15.66 4.45
CA SER A 137 -4.16 -16.05 5.64
C SER A 137 -3.34 -16.86 6.66
N GLN A 138 -2.31 -17.58 6.21
CA GLN A 138 -1.38 -18.29 7.09
C GLN A 138 -0.30 -17.36 7.66
N LEU A 139 0.13 -16.36 6.89
CA LEU A 139 1.17 -15.42 7.30
C LEU A 139 0.67 -14.39 8.32
N VAL A 140 -0.57 -13.91 8.19
CA VAL A 140 -1.10 -12.81 9.02
C VAL A 140 -2.02 -13.35 10.12
N SER A 141 -1.64 -13.12 11.38
CA SER A 141 -2.48 -13.44 12.55
C SER A 141 -3.35 -12.23 12.91
N GLY A 142 -4.48 -12.09 12.24
CA GLY A 142 -5.48 -11.05 12.46
C GLY A 142 -6.82 -11.43 11.83
N THR A 143 -7.83 -10.58 11.96
CA THR A 143 -9.14 -10.82 11.38
C THR A 143 -9.25 -10.13 10.02
N PRO A 144 -9.51 -10.88 8.94
CA PRO A 144 -9.63 -10.29 7.61
C PRO A 144 -10.95 -9.55 7.44
N VAL A 145 -10.91 -8.41 6.76
CA VAL A 145 -12.10 -7.63 6.40
C VAL A 145 -12.62 -8.10 5.03
N ASP A 146 -13.87 -8.55 4.99
CA ASP A 146 -14.58 -8.91 3.76
C ASP A 146 -15.85 -8.06 3.60
N PRO A 147 -16.02 -7.29 2.50
CA PRO A 147 -15.08 -7.10 1.39
C PRO A 147 -14.05 -6.01 1.66
N PHE A 148 -12.90 -6.08 0.96
CA PHE A 148 -12.00 -4.95 0.85
C PHE A 148 -12.73 -3.78 0.17
N SER A 149 -12.86 -2.65 0.87
CA SER A 149 -13.59 -1.47 0.40
C SER A 149 -13.02 -0.18 0.99
N ASP A 150 -13.20 0.94 0.28
CA ASP A 150 -12.81 2.27 0.76
C ASP A 150 -13.47 2.61 2.10
N ALA A 151 -14.72 2.16 2.31
CA ALA A 151 -15.42 2.36 3.58
C ALA A 151 -14.73 1.65 4.76
N ALA A 152 -14.17 0.46 4.53
CA ALA A 152 -13.38 -0.25 5.55
C ALA A 152 -12.03 0.42 5.78
N VAL A 153 -11.32 0.80 4.71
CA VAL A 153 -10.03 1.51 4.81
C VAL A 153 -10.19 2.82 5.58
N ARG A 154 -11.20 3.62 5.26
CA ARG A 154 -11.48 4.91 5.93
C ARG A 154 -11.75 4.80 7.43
N LYS A 155 -12.26 3.66 7.91
CA LYS A 155 -12.46 3.43 9.34
C LYS A 155 -11.13 3.27 10.09
N GLU A 156 -10.13 2.71 9.42
CA GLU A 156 -8.79 2.51 9.98
C GLU A 156 -7.89 3.75 9.81
N THR A 157 -8.22 4.65 8.88
CA THR A 157 -7.43 5.83 8.55
C THR A 157 -7.28 6.79 9.73
N ASN A 158 -6.04 7.10 10.07
CA ASN A 158 -5.71 8.20 10.96
C ASN A 158 -5.47 9.50 10.17
N TRP A 159 -6.51 10.32 10.07
CA TRP A 159 -6.46 11.59 9.32
C TRP A 159 -5.42 12.59 9.84
N ALA A 160 -5.06 12.55 11.12
CA ALA A 160 -3.98 13.38 11.66
C ALA A 160 -2.61 12.92 11.15
N ALA A 161 -2.40 11.59 11.06
CA ALA A 161 -1.20 11.01 10.46
C ALA A 161 -1.12 11.34 8.96
N VAL A 162 -2.21 11.14 8.20
CA VAL A 162 -2.28 11.50 6.77
C VAL A 162 -1.94 12.98 6.57
N ARG A 163 -2.56 13.89 7.35
CA ARG A 163 -2.28 15.33 7.27
C ARG A 163 -0.80 15.64 7.54
N LYS A 164 -0.20 14.99 8.54
CA LYS A 164 1.22 15.15 8.88
C LYS A 164 2.14 14.58 7.80
N TYR A 165 1.80 13.42 7.24
CA TYR A 165 2.66 12.69 6.32
C TYR A 165 2.73 13.36 4.95
N TYR A 166 1.61 13.87 4.47
CA TYR A 166 1.51 14.65 3.23
C TYR A 166 1.73 16.16 3.43
N LYS A 167 2.23 16.59 4.61
CA LYS A 167 2.56 17.99 4.93
C LYS A 167 1.39 18.97 4.72
N LEU A 168 0.16 18.53 4.99
CA LEU A 168 -1.07 19.28 4.75
C LEU A 168 -1.46 20.24 5.90
N ASN A 169 -0.70 20.27 7.01
CA ASN A 169 -1.04 21.07 8.20
C ASN A 169 -1.11 22.59 7.94
N GLY A 170 -0.32 23.10 6.99
CA GLY A 170 -0.25 24.53 6.67
C GLY A 170 -1.10 24.97 5.48
N VAL A 171 -1.93 24.08 4.91
CA VAL A 171 -2.67 24.38 3.69
C VAL A 171 -3.93 25.20 4.02
N ALA A 172 -3.90 26.50 3.72
CA ALA A 172 -5.01 27.42 3.95
C ALA A 172 -6.33 26.94 3.31
N ALA A 173 -6.25 26.31 2.13
CA ALA A 173 -7.40 25.75 1.44
C ALA A 173 -8.15 24.67 2.25
N LEU A 174 -7.50 24.02 3.22
CA LEU A 174 -8.15 23.05 4.11
C LEU A 174 -8.74 23.68 5.38
N GLN A 175 -8.20 24.82 5.80
CA GLN A 175 -8.62 25.52 7.03
C GLN A 175 -9.98 26.20 6.86
N ASN A 176 -10.29 26.64 5.64
CA ASN A 176 -11.53 27.35 5.32
C ASN A 176 -12.73 26.43 5.05
N ILE A 177 -12.53 25.12 5.00
CA ILE A 177 -13.61 24.15 4.76
C ILE A 177 -14.21 23.76 6.11
N ALA A 178 -15.46 24.16 6.36
CA ALA A 178 -16.17 23.84 7.61
C ALA A 178 -16.64 22.37 7.67
N ASP A 179 -17.08 21.83 6.53
CA ASP A 179 -17.56 20.44 6.42
C ASP A 179 -16.39 19.44 6.47
N ASP A 180 -16.43 18.51 7.41
CA ASP A 180 -15.36 17.54 7.61
C ASP A 180 -15.25 16.55 6.44
N ALA A 181 -16.36 16.16 5.82
CA ALA A 181 -16.35 15.26 4.66
C ALA A 181 -15.70 15.93 3.44
N ALA A 182 -16.09 17.17 3.14
CA ALA A 182 -15.46 17.97 2.09
C ALA A 182 -13.97 18.22 2.37
N ARG A 183 -13.61 18.47 3.64
CA ARG A 183 -12.21 18.67 4.04
C ARG A 183 -11.39 17.40 3.83
N GLN A 184 -11.90 16.24 4.21
CA GLN A 184 -11.26 14.94 3.98
C GLN A 184 -11.11 14.67 2.48
N CYS A 185 -12.16 14.86 1.67
CA CYS A 185 -12.08 14.71 0.22
C CYS A 185 -11.00 15.60 -0.40
N GLN A 186 -10.89 16.85 0.04
CA GLN A 186 -9.83 17.75 -0.43
C GLN A 186 -8.43 17.30 0.04
N MET A 187 -8.31 16.78 1.27
CA MET A 187 -7.05 16.19 1.76
C MET A 187 -6.61 14.99 0.90
N GLU A 188 -7.54 14.09 0.54
CA GLU A 188 -7.25 12.94 -0.32
C GLU A 188 -6.68 13.41 -1.67
N ARG A 189 -7.33 14.39 -2.31
CA ARG A 189 -6.85 14.97 -3.59
C ARG A 189 -5.46 15.56 -3.46
N LEU A 190 -5.20 16.35 -2.43
CA LEU A 190 -3.89 16.96 -2.20
C LEU A 190 -2.81 15.91 -1.92
N ALA A 191 -3.15 14.85 -1.18
CA ALA A 191 -2.23 13.74 -0.93
C ALA A 191 -1.88 12.99 -2.24
N LEU A 192 -2.88 12.68 -3.07
CA LEU A 192 -2.67 12.08 -4.39
C LEU A 192 -1.84 12.98 -5.32
N MET A 193 -2.09 14.29 -5.32
CA MET A 193 -1.26 15.26 -6.04
C MET A 193 0.19 15.24 -5.54
N GLY A 194 0.40 15.20 -4.22
CA GLY A 194 1.73 15.09 -3.62
C GLY A 194 2.47 13.81 -4.04
N MET A 195 1.75 12.69 -4.16
CA MET A 195 2.32 11.45 -4.69
C MET A 195 2.69 11.60 -6.17
N ALA A 196 1.80 12.17 -6.99
CA ALA A 196 1.98 12.34 -8.43
C ALA A 196 3.16 13.26 -8.76
N LEU A 197 3.33 14.34 -8.00
CA LEU A 197 4.40 15.33 -8.20
C LEU A 197 5.76 14.90 -7.62
N ARG A 198 5.85 13.74 -6.95
CA ARG A 198 7.12 13.26 -6.39
C ARG A 198 8.15 13.04 -7.50
N GLY A 199 9.26 13.78 -7.42
CA GLY A 199 10.40 13.66 -8.33
C GLY A 199 10.45 14.72 -9.42
N LEU A 200 9.46 15.63 -9.47
CA LEU A 200 9.51 16.88 -10.24
C LEU A 200 10.23 17.99 -9.48
#